data_AF-A0A0F9H9Q4-F1
#
_entry.id   AF-A0A0F9H9Q4-F1
#
_cell.length_a   1.000
_cell.length_b   1.000
_cell.length_c   1.000
_cell.angle_alpha   90.00
_cell.angle_beta   90.00
_cell.angle_gamma   90.00
#
_symmetry.space_group_name_H-M   'P 1'
#
loop_
_entity.id
_entity.type
_entity.pdbx_description
1 polymer ?
#
loop_
_entity_poly.entity_id
_entity_poly.type
_entity_poly.pdbx_seq_one_letter_code
_entity_poly.pdbx_strand_id
1 'polypeptide(L)'
;IELANSKKPDLIKMGAGAKDLELTVLNNKNIGTILRIHLLVDTKDAMGANTVDTMLEGISPLIEKIVNKKAVLKIISNLSDKRLVKVKGKVLKESLTTKGFKGEEVIEDIIKVQAIAEADIYRAVTNNKGILNGMGAVALAVSNDWRALEAGAHGYAAKSGKYLPLTKWTKTSSGDLMGEMIVPIAVGITGGAISAYPVARVSLKILNVKSAQELACVMASVGLAQNLAALRALVSEGIQEGHMRLHNRIKENNND
;
A
#
# COMPACT_ATOMS: atom_id res chain seq x y z
N ILE A 1 19.08 -14.72 -15.35
CA ILE A 1 18.72 -13.28 -15.48
C ILE A 1 18.60 -12.86 -16.94
N GLU A 2 19.63 -13.03 -17.76
CA GLU A 2 19.61 -12.65 -19.19
C GLU A 2 18.40 -13.21 -19.96
N LEU A 3 18.07 -14.49 -19.75
CA LEU A 3 16.89 -15.12 -20.36
C LEU A 3 15.56 -14.46 -19.94
N ALA A 4 15.44 -13.97 -18.71
CA ALA A 4 14.24 -13.24 -18.29
C ALA A 4 14.17 -11.89 -19.02
N ASN A 5 15.30 -11.17 -19.06
CA ASN A 5 15.42 -9.87 -19.70
C ASN A 5 15.15 -9.92 -21.21
N SER A 6 15.52 -11.01 -21.90
CA SER A 6 15.22 -11.18 -23.33
C SER A 6 13.72 -11.30 -23.63
N LYS A 7 12.87 -11.58 -22.64
CA LYS A 7 11.41 -11.62 -22.81
C LYS A 7 10.75 -10.24 -22.77
N LYS A 8 11.47 -9.21 -22.33
CA LYS A 8 10.98 -7.82 -22.25
C LYS A 8 12.06 -6.83 -22.71
N PRO A 9 12.46 -6.86 -23.99
CA PRO A 9 13.56 -6.04 -24.49
C PRO A 9 13.33 -4.53 -24.31
N ASP A 10 12.09 -4.06 -24.42
CA ASP A 10 11.78 -2.64 -24.23
C ASP A 10 12.03 -2.16 -22.80
N LEU A 11 11.79 -3.01 -21.80
CA LEU A 11 12.09 -2.70 -20.41
C LEU A 11 13.60 -2.58 -20.17
N ILE A 12 14.40 -3.36 -20.91
CA ILE A 12 15.87 -3.30 -20.86
C ILE A 12 16.40 -2.02 -21.51
N LYS A 13 15.79 -1.59 -22.62
CA LYS A 13 16.10 -0.28 -23.23
C LYS A 13 15.88 0.89 -22.26
N MET A 14 14.98 0.73 -21.28
CA MET A 14 14.73 1.69 -20.21
C MET A 14 15.64 1.51 -18.98
N GLY A 15 16.68 0.67 -19.06
CA GLY A 15 17.61 0.39 -17.95
C GLY A 15 17.01 -0.43 -16.80
N ALA A 16 15.84 -1.04 -17.01
CA ALA A 16 15.11 -1.82 -16.00
C ALA A 16 15.26 -3.33 -16.25
N GLY A 17 14.33 -4.14 -15.75
CA GLY A 17 14.30 -5.59 -15.95
C GLY A 17 14.68 -6.38 -14.71
N ALA A 18 14.86 -7.68 -14.88
CA ALA A 18 15.30 -8.59 -13.84
C ALA A 18 16.68 -8.19 -13.33
N LYS A 19 16.77 -8.02 -12.01
CA LYS A 19 17.96 -7.61 -11.27
C LYS A 19 18.58 -8.75 -10.49
N ASP A 20 17.76 -9.65 -9.95
CA ASP A 20 18.24 -10.72 -9.10
C ASP A 20 17.26 -11.91 -9.03
N LEU A 21 17.72 -13.01 -8.41
CA LEU A 21 16.94 -14.21 -8.12
C LEU A 21 17.14 -14.60 -6.65
N GLU A 22 16.05 -14.73 -5.90
CA GLU A 22 16.08 -15.28 -4.54
C GLU A 22 15.52 -16.70 -4.54
N LEU A 23 16.22 -17.63 -3.91
CA LEU A 23 15.79 -19.02 -3.76
C LEU A 23 15.40 -19.29 -2.31
N THR A 24 14.32 -20.02 -2.11
CA THR A 24 13.88 -20.44 -0.78
C THR A 24 13.37 -21.86 -0.84
N VAL A 25 13.90 -22.72 0.03
CA VAL A 25 13.37 -24.06 0.24
C VAL A 25 12.37 -24.00 1.38
N LEU A 26 11.13 -24.39 1.10
CA LEU A 26 10.05 -24.49 2.07
C LEU A 26 9.70 -25.96 2.26
N ASN A 27 9.12 -26.29 3.41
CA ASN A 27 8.63 -27.63 3.70
C ASN A 27 7.14 -27.58 4.02
N ASN A 28 6.39 -28.51 3.45
CA ASN A 28 4.97 -28.69 3.73
C ASN A 28 4.69 -30.16 4.05
N LYS A 29 3.83 -30.40 5.04
CA LYS A 29 3.50 -31.76 5.50
C LYS A 29 2.83 -32.63 4.42
N ASN A 30 2.09 -32.03 3.50
CA ASN A 30 1.26 -32.73 2.52
C ASN A 30 1.98 -32.94 1.18
N ILE A 31 2.79 -31.96 0.75
CA ILE A 31 3.43 -31.98 -0.58
C ILE A 31 4.97 -32.03 -0.52
N GLY A 32 5.53 -32.15 0.69
CA GLY A 32 6.97 -32.25 0.90
C GLY A 32 7.72 -30.95 0.66
N THR A 33 8.91 -31.06 0.07
CA THR A 33 9.82 -29.92 -0.19
C THR A 33 9.33 -29.09 -1.38
N ILE A 34 9.24 -27.78 -1.17
CA ILE A 34 8.85 -26.79 -2.18
C ILE A 34 10.06 -25.89 -2.44
N LEU A 35 10.49 -25.80 -3.70
CA LEU A 35 11.47 -24.81 -4.13
C LEU A 35 10.72 -23.58 -4.67
N ARG A 36 10.83 -22.46 -3.95
CA ARG A 36 10.35 -21.16 -4.40
C ARG A 36 11.50 -20.36 -4.98
N ILE A 37 11.29 -19.78 -6.16
CA ILE A 37 12.25 -18.89 -6.81
C ILE A 37 11.54 -17.56 -7.06
N HIS A 38 12.06 -16.47 -6.48
CA HIS A 38 11.61 -15.13 -6.79
C HIS A 38 12.54 -14.50 -7.81
N LEU A 39 11.96 -13.94 -8.88
CA LEU A 39 12.66 -13.05 -9.80
C LEU A 39 12.43 -11.61 -9.34
N LEU A 40 13.48 -10.90 -8.96
CA LEU A 40 13.39 -9.48 -8.58
C LEU A 40 13.48 -8.63 -9.84
N VAL A 41 12.42 -7.87 -10.15
CA VAL A 41 12.28 -7.12 -11.41
C VAL A 41 12.05 -5.64 -11.13
N ASP A 42 12.91 -4.78 -11.70
CA ASP A 42 12.64 -3.34 -11.82
C ASP A 42 11.66 -3.13 -12.98
N THR A 43 10.46 -2.66 -12.66
CA THR A 43 9.36 -2.44 -13.60
C THR A 43 9.10 -0.97 -13.92
N LYS A 44 9.97 -0.06 -13.44
CA LYS A 44 9.84 1.40 -13.58
C LYS A 44 8.43 1.89 -13.22
N ASP A 45 7.77 2.50 -14.19
CA ASP A 45 6.49 3.21 -14.04
C ASP A 45 5.27 2.33 -14.33
N ALA A 46 5.47 1.02 -14.46
CA ALA A 46 4.40 0.04 -14.50
C ALA A 46 4.21 -0.60 -13.12
N MET A 47 2.99 -1.09 -12.87
CA MET A 47 2.71 -1.95 -11.71
C MET A 47 3.50 -3.28 -11.82
N GLY A 48 3.55 -3.85 -13.03
CA GLY A 48 4.52 -4.89 -13.38
C GLY A 48 4.00 -6.33 -13.48
N ALA A 49 2.73 -6.62 -13.15
CA ALA A 49 2.18 -7.99 -13.17
C ALA A 49 2.47 -8.74 -14.49
N ASN A 50 1.92 -8.26 -15.60
CA ASN A 50 2.12 -8.89 -16.91
C ASN A 50 3.61 -8.97 -17.32
N THR A 51 4.42 -7.99 -16.90
CA THR A 51 5.85 -7.97 -17.19
C THR A 51 6.55 -9.13 -16.49
N VAL A 52 6.32 -9.27 -15.19
CA VAL A 52 6.93 -10.31 -14.35
C VAL A 52 6.43 -11.69 -14.77
N ASP A 53 5.13 -11.86 -15.01
CA ASP A 53 4.56 -13.16 -15.39
C ASP A 53 5.14 -13.67 -16.71
N THR A 54 5.25 -12.81 -17.73
CA THR A 54 5.91 -13.19 -19.00
C THR A 54 7.38 -13.58 -18.78
N MET A 55 8.11 -12.88 -17.89
CA MET A 55 9.50 -13.23 -17.58
C MET A 55 9.58 -14.60 -16.89
N LEU A 56 8.70 -14.86 -15.92
CA LEU A 56 8.61 -16.13 -15.20
C LEU A 56 8.29 -17.28 -16.15
N GLU A 57 7.29 -17.12 -17.02
CA GLU A 57 6.96 -18.10 -18.06
C GLU A 57 8.15 -18.37 -19.00
N GLY A 58 8.88 -17.31 -19.38
CA GLY A 58 10.02 -17.43 -20.28
C GLY A 58 11.25 -18.11 -19.70
N ILE A 59 11.49 -18.01 -18.38
CA ILE A 59 12.61 -18.70 -17.72
C ILE A 59 12.25 -20.10 -17.22
N SER A 60 10.95 -20.41 -17.09
CA SER A 60 10.49 -21.66 -16.49
C SER A 60 11.05 -22.91 -17.18
N PRO A 61 11.07 -23.05 -18.52
CA PRO A 61 11.62 -24.26 -19.16
C PRO A 61 13.09 -24.54 -18.80
N LEU A 62 13.90 -23.49 -18.62
CA LEU A 62 15.30 -23.63 -18.19
C LEU A 62 15.38 -24.09 -16.73
N ILE A 63 14.60 -23.46 -15.84
CA ILE A 63 14.55 -23.84 -14.43
C ILE A 63 14.06 -25.29 -14.27
N GLU A 64 13.01 -25.69 -14.99
CA GLU A 64 12.46 -27.04 -14.94
C GLU A 64 13.47 -28.09 -15.38
N LYS A 65 14.29 -27.78 -16.38
CA LYS A 65 15.39 -28.64 -16.83
C LYS A 65 16.48 -28.78 -15.76
N ILE A 66 16.86 -27.68 -15.10
CA ILE A 66 17.90 -27.67 -14.06
C ILE A 66 17.44 -28.46 -12.83
N VAL A 67 16.20 -28.25 -12.40
CA VAL A 67 15.62 -28.87 -11.20
C VAL A 67 15.09 -30.28 -11.48
N ASN A 68 14.93 -30.65 -12.76
CA ASN A 68 14.31 -31.89 -13.22
C ASN A 68 12.88 -32.09 -12.64
N LYS A 69 12.11 -30.99 -12.57
CA LYS A 69 10.73 -30.94 -12.08
C LYS A 69 9.97 -29.84 -12.82
N LYS A 70 8.64 -29.99 -12.97
CA LYS A 70 7.79 -28.95 -13.56
C LYS A 70 7.48 -27.85 -12.54
N ALA A 71 7.44 -26.60 -13.01
CA ALA A 71 7.02 -25.46 -12.22
C ALA A 71 5.49 -25.49 -12.08
N VAL A 72 4.99 -25.42 -10.85
CA VAL A 72 3.55 -25.42 -10.57
C VAL A 72 2.95 -24.04 -10.80
N LEU A 73 3.67 -22.98 -10.41
CA LEU A 73 3.22 -21.59 -10.47
C LEU A 73 4.29 -20.71 -11.11
N LYS A 74 3.84 -19.74 -11.92
CA LYS A 74 4.65 -18.79 -12.67
C LYS A 74 3.96 -17.43 -12.60
N ILE A 75 3.89 -16.87 -11.40
CA ILE A 75 3.01 -15.75 -11.09
C ILE A 75 3.72 -14.77 -10.15
N ILE A 76 3.46 -13.47 -10.34
CA ILE A 76 3.88 -12.40 -9.45
C ILE A 76 3.36 -12.59 -8.00
N SER A 77 4.11 -12.08 -7.03
CA SER A 77 3.65 -11.92 -5.64
C SER A 77 3.05 -10.54 -5.43
N ASN A 78 1.82 -10.46 -4.88
CA ASN A 78 1.22 -9.19 -4.45
C ASN A 78 1.77 -8.68 -3.11
N LEU A 79 2.45 -9.54 -2.33
CA LEU A 79 3.29 -9.07 -1.23
C LEU A 79 4.57 -8.45 -1.82
N SER A 80 4.46 -7.17 -2.21
CA SER A 80 5.50 -6.39 -2.88
C SER A 80 6.44 -5.71 -1.88
N ASP A 81 6.99 -6.48 -0.94
CA ASP A 81 7.82 -5.99 0.16
C ASP A 81 9.21 -5.47 -0.25
N LYS A 82 9.57 -5.60 -1.53
CA LYS A 82 10.73 -4.94 -2.16
C LYS A 82 10.39 -3.55 -2.74
N ARG A 83 9.12 -3.13 -2.72
CA ARG A 83 8.62 -1.84 -3.24
C ARG A 83 7.90 -1.06 -2.14
N LEU A 84 8.65 -0.73 -1.10
CA LEU A 84 8.15 -0.05 0.10
C LEU A 84 8.15 1.46 -0.06
N VAL A 85 7.10 2.09 0.47
CA VAL A 85 7.03 3.53 0.67
C VAL A 85 7.05 3.81 2.16
N LYS A 86 7.87 4.77 2.58
CA LYS A 86 7.89 5.31 3.93
C LYS A 86 7.40 6.75 3.89
N VAL A 87 6.40 7.06 4.72
CA VAL A 87 5.89 8.42 4.90
C VAL A 87 5.91 8.81 6.38
N LYS A 88 6.13 10.09 6.64
CA LYS A 88 6.04 10.69 7.98
C LYS A 88 5.28 12.00 7.91
N GLY A 89 4.57 12.35 8.97
CA GLY A 89 3.88 13.63 9.11
C GLY A 89 3.91 14.10 10.56
N LYS A 90 4.23 15.38 10.76
CA LYS A 90 4.13 16.04 12.08
C LYS A 90 2.90 16.92 12.11
N VAL A 91 2.11 16.81 13.17
CA VAL A 91 0.96 17.68 13.42
C VAL A 91 1.18 18.41 14.73
N LEU A 92 1.13 19.73 14.66
CA LEU A 92 1.26 20.60 15.82
C LEU A 92 0.06 20.40 16.72
N LYS A 93 0.29 20.31 18.03
CA LYS A 93 -0.78 20.15 19.02
C LYS A 93 -1.82 21.26 18.94
N GLU A 94 -1.42 22.49 18.62
CA GLU A 94 -2.31 23.63 18.45
C GLU A 94 -3.32 23.41 17.31
N SER A 95 -2.94 22.65 16.28
CA SER A 95 -3.83 22.30 15.16
C SER A 95 -4.85 21.21 15.51
N LEU A 96 -4.68 20.50 16.62
CA LEU A 96 -5.60 19.46 17.10
C LEU A 96 -6.62 20.01 18.11
N THR A 97 -6.40 21.19 18.65
CA THR A 97 -7.32 21.85 19.58
C THR A 97 -8.62 22.22 18.87
N THR A 98 -9.76 21.88 19.49
CA THR A 98 -11.11 22.23 19.01
C THR A 98 -11.96 22.79 20.15
N LYS A 99 -13.18 23.24 19.83
CA LYS A 99 -14.15 23.69 20.84
C LYS A 99 -14.63 22.48 21.66
N GLY A 100 -13.89 22.12 22.70
CA GLY A 100 -14.21 21.02 23.61
C GLY A 100 -13.04 20.08 23.91
N PHE A 101 -11.97 20.09 23.11
CA PHE A 101 -10.81 19.19 23.27
C PHE A 101 -9.51 19.95 23.12
N LYS A 102 -8.59 19.78 24.09
CA LYS A 102 -7.22 20.32 23.99
C LYS A 102 -6.37 19.41 23.10
N GLY A 103 -5.51 20.01 22.29
CA GLY A 103 -4.63 19.27 21.39
C GLY A 103 -3.77 18.23 22.10
N GLU A 104 -3.20 18.57 23.27
CA GLU A 104 -2.42 17.62 24.07
C GLU A 104 -3.22 16.38 24.49
N GLU A 105 -4.48 16.55 24.89
CA GLU A 105 -5.36 15.44 25.29
C GLU A 105 -5.68 14.53 24.09
N VAL A 106 -5.99 15.14 22.93
CA VAL A 106 -6.20 14.41 21.66
C VAL A 106 -4.98 13.59 21.28
N ILE A 107 -3.77 14.13 21.46
CA ILE A 107 -2.52 13.41 21.17
C ILE A 107 -2.36 12.19 22.08
N GLU A 108 -2.56 12.36 23.38
CA GLU A 108 -2.46 11.24 24.34
C GLU A 108 -3.47 10.14 24.01
N ASP A 109 -4.70 10.50 23.65
CA ASP A 109 -5.72 9.52 23.29
C ASP A 109 -5.44 8.83 21.95
N ILE A 110 -4.89 9.53 20.96
CA ILE A 110 -4.40 8.90 19.71
C ILE A 110 -3.32 7.86 20.02
N ILE A 111 -2.39 8.15 20.94
CA ILE A 111 -1.33 7.22 21.35
C ILE A 111 -1.93 6.00 22.06
N LYS A 112 -2.93 6.19 22.92
CA LYS A 112 -3.66 5.07 23.55
C LYS A 112 -4.35 4.20 22.50
N VAL A 113 -5.04 4.79 21.52
CA VAL A 113 -5.72 4.05 20.45
C VAL A 113 -4.71 3.29 19.56
N GLN A 114 -3.54 3.88 19.30
CA GLN A 114 -2.44 3.19 18.62
C GLN A 114 -2.00 1.94 19.41
N ALA A 115 -1.78 2.07 20.72
CA ALA A 115 -1.40 0.93 21.57
C ALA A 115 -2.48 -0.16 21.60
N ILE A 116 -3.76 0.21 21.61
CA ILE A 116 -4.88 -0.74 21.49
C ILE A 116 -4.82 -1.47 20.15
N ALA A 117 -4.57 -0.77 19.04
CA ALA A 117 -4.42 -1.41 17.73
C ALA A 117 -3.21 -2.35 17.64
N GLU A 118 -2.11 -2.05 18.34
CA GLU A 118 -0.95 -2.94 18.42
C GLU A 118 -1.22 -4.20 19.27
N ALA A 119 -2.07 -4.08 20.29
CA ALA A 119 -2.46 -5.17 21.17
C ALA A 119 -3.51 -6.09 20.54
N ASP A 120 -4.54 -5.53 19.91
CA ASP A 120 -5.75 -6.21 19.46
C ASP A 120 -5.92 -6.22 17.93
N ILE A 121 -6.02 -7.43 17.36
CA ILE A 121 -6.23 -7.64 15.92
C ILE A 121 -7.55 -7.05 15.41
N TYR A 122 -8.62 -7.08 16.22
CA TYR A 122 -9.92 -6.53 15.79
C TYR A 122 -9.81 -5.01 15.56
N ARG A 123 -9.11 -4.31 16.45
CA ARG A 123 -8.79 -2.90 16.24
C ARG A 123 -7.79 -2.68 15.12
N ALA A 124 -6.73 -3.48 15.02
CA ALA A 124 -5.70 -3.36 13.98
C ALA A 124 -6.29 -3.43 12.56
N VAL A 125 -7.17 -4.39 12.31
CA VAL A 125 -7.86 -4.55 11.02
C VAL A 125 -8.69 -3.31 10.70
N THR A 126 -9.45 -2.82 11.67
CA THR A 126 -10.26 -1.60 11.51
C THR A 126 -9.39 -0.34 11.28
N ASN A 127 -8.22 -0.26 11.94
CA ASN A 127 -7.24 0.80 11.72
C ASN A 127 -6.74 0.81 10.28
N ASN A 128 -6.33 -0.35 9.79
CA ASN A 128 -5.78 -0.50 8.44
C ASN A 128 -6.84 -0.31 7.36
N LYS A 129 -8.08 -0.73 7.60
CA LYS A 129 -9.23 -0.39 6.74
C LYS A 129 -9.37 1.13 6.58
N GLY A 130 -9.22 1.88 7.67
CA GLY A 130 -9.26 3.35 7.66
C GLY A 130 -8.19 3.98 6.76
N ILE A 131 -6.97 3.43 6.77
CA ILE A 131 -5.87 3.84 5.86
C ILE A 131 -6.28 3.57 4.40
N LEU A 132 -6.79 2.37 4.14
CA LEU A 132 -7.07 1.89 2.78
C LEU A 132 -8.31 2.53 2.15
N ASN A 133 -9.22 3.10 2.95
CA ASN A 133 -10.26 4.01 2.43
C ASN A 133 -9.65 5.13 1.57
N GLY A 134 -8.58 5.77 2.06
CA GLY A 134 -7.92 6.88 1.36
C GLY A 134 -7.06 6.39 0.20
N MET A 135 -6.22 5.38 0.46
CA MET A 135 -5.32 4.84 -0.58
C MET A 135 -6.08 4.20 -1.74
N GLY A 136 -7.13 3.44 -1.45
CA GLY A 136 -8.00 2.80 -2.44
C GLY A 136 -8.75 3.81 -3.29
N ALA A 137 -9.21 4.93 -2.71
CA ALA A 137 -9.85 6.01 -3.47
C ALA A 137 -8.89 6.62 -4.51
N VAL A 138 -7.62 6.87 -4.12
CA VAL A 138 -6.61 7.33 -5.08
C VAL A 138 -6.35 6.27 -6.15
N ALA A 139 -6.17 5.00 -5.78
CA ALA A 139 -5.95 3.91 -6.72
C ALA A 139 -7.05 3.84 -7.79
N LEU A 140 -8.32 3.93 -7.37
CA LEU A 140 -9.47 3.95 -8.28
C LEU A 140 -9.43 5.18 -9.20
N ALA A 141 -9.17 6.36 -8.66
CA ALA A 141 -9.13 7.61 -9.45
C ALA A 141 -8.07 7.58 -10.56
N VAL A 142 -6.95 6.90 -10.34
CA VAL A 142 -5.89 6.72 -11.35
C VAL A 142 -5.93 5.35 -12.04
N SER A 143 -7.01 4.59 -11.89
CA SER A 143 -7.22 3.26 -12.50
C SER A 143 -6.11 2.24 -12.24
N ASN A 144 -5.51 2.28 -11.05
CA ASN A 144 -4.62 1.23 -10.53
C ASN A 144 -5.43 0.10 -9.88
N ASP A 145 -4.83 -1.09 -9.80
CA ASP A 145 -5.48 -2.24 -9.15
C ASP A 145 -5.48 -2.08 -7.62
N TRP A 146 -6.62 -1.68 -7.08
CA TRP A 146 -6.79 -1.53 -5.64
C TRP A 146 -6.79 -2.86 -4.87
N ARG A 147 -7.10 -4.00 -5.52
CA ARG A 147 -7.07 -5.32 -4.86
C ARG A 147 -5.63 -5.76 -4.62
N ALA A 148 -4.74 -5.52 -5.58
CA ALA A 148 -3.30 -5.77 -5.41
C ALA A 148 -2.72 -4.92 -4.27
N LEU A 149 -3.13 -3.65 -4.19
CA LEU A 149 -2.76 -2.75 -3.11
C LEU A 149 -3.23 -3.26 -1.74
N GLU A 150 -4.51 -3.61 -1.61
CA GLU A 150 -5.11 -4.15 -0.38
C GLU A 150 -4.42 -5.44 0.08
N ALA A 151 -4.23 -6.40 -0.84
CA ALA A 151 -3.57 -7.66 -0.55
C ALA A 151 -2.13 -7.46 -0.08
N GLY A 152 -1.37 -6.57 -0.73
CA GLY A 152 -0.01 -6.22 -0.33
C GLY A 152 0.04 -5.56 1.03
N ALA A 153 -0.83 -4.58 1.29
CA ALA A 153 -0.88 -3.85 2.55
C ALA A 153 -1.25 -4.77 3.73
N HIS A 154 -2.31 -5.56 3.60
CA HIS A 154 -2.73 -6.51 4.64
C HIS A 154 -1.75 -7.67 4.81
N GLY A 155 -1.16 -8.19 3.73
CA GLY A 155 -0.08 -9.18 3.81
C GLY A 155 1.14 -8.64 4.56
N TYR A 156 1.51 -7.38 4.32
CA TYR A 156 2.62 -6.73 5.02
C TYR A 156 2.31 -6.47 6.50
N ALA A 157 1.06 -6.11 6.83
CA ALA A 157 0.60 -5.96 8.20
C ALA A 157 0.73 -7.26 9.02
N ALA A 158 0.66 -8.42 8.37
CA ALA A 158 0.78 -9.74 9.00
C ALA A 158 2.16 -10.41 8.86
N LYS A 159 3.13 -9.76 8.20
CA LYS A 159 4.40 -10.41 7.79
C LYS A 159 5.24 -10.96 8.94
N SER A 160 5.07 -10.43 10.15
CA SER A 160 5.79 -10.86 11.36
C SER A 160 5.15 -12.08 12.04
N GLY A 161 4.03 -12.59 11.51
CA GLY A 161 3.22 -13.63 12.15
C GLY A 161 2.12 -13.09 13.07
N LYS A 162 2.12 -11.79 13.38
CA LYS A 162 1.01 -11.08 14.03
C LYS A 162 0.51 -9.98 13.10
N TYR A 163 -0.81 -9.85 12.97
CA TYR A 163 -1.40 -8.72 12.25
C TYR A 163 -1.32 -7.44 13.09
N LEU A 164 -0.68 -6.40 12.55
CA LEU A 164 -0.38 -5.15 13.24
C LEU A 164 -0.92 -3.92 12.48
N PRO A 165 -1.11 -2.76 13.14
CA PRO A 165 -1.38 -1.52 12.43
C PRO A 165 -0.20 -1.15 11.52
N LEU A 166 -0.50 -0.65 10.32
CA LEU A 166 0.52 -0.19 9.36
C LEU A 166 1.18 1.13 9.77
N THR A 167 0.49 1.91 10.61
CA THR A 167 0.91 3.21 11.13
C THR A 167 1.53 3.07 12.50
N LYS A 168 2.38 4.05 12.86
CA LYS A 168 2.85 4.32 14.21
C LYS A 168 2.61 5.78 14.54
N TRP A 169 1.97 6.05 15.66
CA TRP A 169 1.75 7.39 16.20
C TRP A 169 2.49 7.55 17.52
N THR A 170 3.26 8.63 17.65
CA THR A 170 4.09 8.92 18.83
C THR A 170 4.08 10.41 19.15
N LYS A 171 4.31 10.76 20.42
CA LYS A 171 4.56 12.14 20.84
C LYS A 171 6.03 12.52 20.62
N THR A 172 6.29 13.69 20.04
CA THR A 172 7.64 14.24 19.93
C THR A 172 8.12 14.82 21.26
N SER A 173 9.40 15.18 21.35
CA SER A 173 9.94 15.92 22.49
C SER A 173 9.29 17.31 22.68
N SER A 174 8.80 17.93 21.61
CA SER A 174 8.05 19.20 21.65
C SER A 174 6.59 19.04 22.10
N GLY A 175 6.10 17.81 22.29
CA GLY A 175 4.70 17.53 22.59
C GLY A 175 3.78 17.50 21.36
N ASP A 176 4.34 17.51 20.14
CA ASP A 176 3.60 17.38 18.89
C ASP A 176 3.31 15.90 18.56
N LEU A 177 2.39 15.67 17.63
CA LEU A 177 2.09 14.34 17.12
C LEU A 177 2.96 14.01 15.91
N MET A 178 3.65 12.87 15.94
CA MET A 178 4.38 12.30 14.81
C MET A 178 3.70 11.00 14.35
N GLY A 179 3.31 10.95 13.08
CA GLY A 179 2.81 9.76 12.42
C GLY A 179 3.84 9.22 11.44
N GLU A 180 4.02 7.90 11.41
CA GLU A 180 4.86 7.19 10.45
C GLU A 180 4.10 6.00 9.86
N MET A 181 4.34 5.69 8.58
CA MET A 181 3.81 4.48 7.94
C MET A 181 4.83 3.92 6.95
N ILE A 182 4.97 2.60 6.95
CA ILE A 182 5.73 1.86 5.93
C ILE A 182 4.80 0.80 5.34
N VAL A 183 4.57 0.87 4.02
CA VAL A 183 3.61 0.00 3.34
C VAL A 183 4.10 -0.31 1.92
N PRO A 184 3.92 -1.55 1.42
CA PRO A 184 4.20 -1.86 0.02
C PRO A 184 3.15 -1.25 -0.89
N ILE A 185 3.61 -0.56 -1.94
CA ILE A 185 2.72 0.07 -2.94
C ILE A 185 3.29 -0.21 -4.32
N ALA A 186 2.78 -1.26 -4.97
CA ALA A 186 3.07 -1.58 -6.36
C ALA A 186 2.00 -0.98 -7.29
N VAL A 187 2.30 0.21 -7.81
CA VAL A 187 1.41 0.96 -8.72
C VAL A 187 2.15 1.34 -10.00
N GLY A 188 1.39 1.77 -11.01
CA GLY A 188 1.91 2.32 -12.24
C GLY A 188 1.33 3.71 -12.52
N ILE A 189 2.03 4.45 -13.40
CA ILE A 189 1.49 5.60 -14.13
C ILE A 189 1.38 5.30 -15.64
N THR A 190 1.71 4.06 -16.03
CA THR A 190 1.59 3.53 -17.40
C THR A 190 1.04 2.09 -17.37
N GLY A 191 0.45 1.68 -18.50
CA GLY A 191 0.02 0.29 -18.73
C GLY A 191 -1.37 -0.04 -18.19
N GLY A 192 -1.92 -1.16 -18.68
CA GLY A 192 -3.23 -1.67 -18.28
C GLY A 192 -4.35 -0.64 -18.45
N ALA A 193 -5.21 -0.55 -17.44
CA ALA A 193 -6.36 0.34 -17.39
C ALA A 193 -5.96 1.84 -17.44
N ILE A 194 -4.76 2.20 -16.99
CA ILE A 194 -4.27 3.58 -16.96
C ILE A 194 -4.16 4.16 -18.38
N SER A 195 -3.63 3.37 -19.32
CA SER A 195 -3.54 3.77 -20.72
C SER A 195 -4.90 3.75 -21.42
N ALA A 196 -5.81 2.88 -20.99
CA ALA A 196 -7.12 2.69 -21.62
C ALA A 196 -8.12 3.80 -21.24
N TYR A 197 -8.21 4.18 -19.96
CA TYR A 197 -9.27 5.07 -19.48
C TYR A 197 -8.85 6.55 -19.49
N PRO A 198 -9.61 7.45 -20.14
CA PRO A 198 -9.32 8.89 -20.15
C PRO A 198 -9.27 9.51 -18.76
N VAL A 199 -10.14 9.08 -17.84
CA VAL A 199 -10.19 9.60 -16.48
C VAL A 199 -8.88 9.38 -15.73
N ALA A 200 -8.21 8.24 -15.92
CA ALA A 200 -6.93 7.95 -15.30
C ALA A 200 -5.85 8.96 -15.73
N ARG A 201 -5.81 9.31 -17.02
CA ARG A 201 -4.87 10.29 -17.56
C ARG A 201 -5.13 11.69 -17.03
N VAL A 202 -6.39 12.09 -16.89
CA VAL A 202 -6.78 13.37 -16.29
C VAL A 202 -6.38 13.41 -14.82
N SER A 203 -6.71 12.37 -14.05
CA SER A 203 -6.32 12.27 -12.63
C SER A 203 -4.80 12.35 -12.45
N LEU A 204 -4.01 11.62 -13.25
CA LEU A 204 -2.55 11.69 -13.22
C LEU A 204 -2.02 13.07 -13.60
N LYS A 205 -2.66 13.76 -14.57
CA LYS A 205 -2.31 15.14 -14.94
C LYS A 205 -2.58 16.12 -13.79
N ILE A 206 -3.70 15.97 -13.08
CA ILE A 206 -4.05 16.77 -11.90
C ILE A 206 -3.03 16.53 -10.77
N LEU A 207 -2.71 15.26 -10.50
CA LEU A 207 -1.70 14.89 -9.49
C LEU A 207 -0.29 15.35 -9.88
N ASN A 208 -0.02 15.50 -11.19
CA ASN A 208 1.25 15.95 -11.76
C ASN A 208 2.48 15.13 -11.33
N VAL A 209 2.28 13.86 -10.98
CA VAL A 209 3.34 12.92 -10.65
C VAL A 209 4.16 12.55 -11.89
N LYS A 210 5.46 12.38 -11.72
CA LYS A 210 6.43 12.06 -12.80
C LYS A 210 6.90 10.62 -12.79
N SER A 211 6.62 9.88 -11.72
CA SER A 211 6.94 8.46 -11.61
C SER A 211 5.89 7.70 -10.80
N ALA A 212 5.87 6.38 -10.96
CA ALA A 212 5.09 5.50 -10.10
C ALA A 212 5.52 5.58 -8.63
N GLN A 213 6.79 5.92 -8.36
CA GLN A 213 7.28 6.13 -6.99
C GLN A 213 6.66 7.38 -6.37
N GLU A 214 6.55 8.47 -7.11
CA GLU A 214 5.87 9.68 -6.63
C GLU A 214 4.39 9.44 -6.37
N LEU A 215 3.69 8.73 -7.27
CA LEU A 215 2.31 8.32 -7.05
C LEU A 215 2.19 7.48 -5.76
N ALA A 216 3.10 6.54 -5.55
CA ALA A 216 3.11 5.71 -4.36
C ALA A 216 3.31 6.54 -3.07
N CYS A 217 4.18 7.56 -3.10
CA CYS A 217 4.34 8.53 -2.01
C CYS A 217 3.07 9.33 -1.74
N VAL A 218 2.37 9.79 -2.78
CA VAL A 218 1.07 10.48 -2.65
C VAL A 218 0.05 9.55 -1.98
N MET A 219 -0.08 8.31 -2.46
CA MET A 219 -1.01 7.33 -1.89
C MET A 219 -0.70 7.05 -0.42
N ALA A 220 0.56 6.79 -0.06
CA ALA A 220 0.94 6.59 1.34
C ALA A 220 0.62 7.81 2.21
N SER A 221 0.87 9.03 1.71
CA SER A 221 0.56 10.27 2.41
C SER A 221 -0.94 10.44 2.66
N VAL A 222 -1.77 10.16 1.65
CA VAL A 222 -3.23 10.13 1.78
C VAL A 222 -3.67 9.08 2.80
N GLY A 223 -3.07 7.89 2.78
CA GLY A 223 -3.37 6.83 3.75
C GLY A 223 -3.07 7.25 5.20
N LEU A 224 -1.91 7.89 5.44
CA LEU A 224 -1.54 8.41 6.76
C LEU A 224 -2.49 9.53 7.22
N ALA A 225 -2.83 10.46 6.31
CA ALA A 225 -3.77 11.55 6.60
C ALA A 225 -5.19 11.02 6.90
N GLN A 226 -5.66 10.03 6.13
CA GLN A 226 -6.97 9.40 6.35
C GLN A 226 -7.03 8.69 7.69
N ASN A 227 -5.95 8.02 8.09
CA ASN A 227 -5.83 7.39 9.40
C ASN A 227 -5.89 8.42 10.53
N LEU A 228 -5.12 9.51 10.43
CA LEU A 228 -5.18 10.60 11.41
C LEU A 228 -6.59 11.16 11.54
N ALA A 229 -7.28 11.44 10.43
CA ALA A 229 -8.64 11.97 10.44
C ALA A 229 -9.60 11.02 11.17
N ALA A 230 -9.50 9.72 10.92
CA ALA A 230 -10.31 8.70 11.60
C ALA A 230 -10.00 8.62 13.10
N LEU A 231 -8.72 8.62 13.49
CA LEU A 231 -8.31 8.58 14.89
C LEU A 231 -8.76 9.84 15.65
N ARG A 232 -8.55 11.02 15.05
CA ARG A 232 -9.03 12.29 15.63
C ARG A 232 -10.53 12.28 15.85
N ALA A 233 -11.31 11.82 14.87
CA ALA A 233 -12.76 11.72 15.01
C ALA A 233 -13.17 10.73 16.12
N LEU A 234 -12.46 9.62 16.30
CA LEU A 234 -12.75 8.64 17.35
C LEU A 234 -12.50 9.17 18.77
N VAL A 235 -11.46 9.98 18.97
CA VAL A 235 -11.05 10.43 20.32
C VAL A 235 -11.63 11.79 20.73
N SER A 236 -12.26 12.52 19.80
CA SER A 236 -12.89 13.82 20.09
C SER A 236 -14.42 13.71 20.04
N GLU A 237 -15.01 13.83 18.86
CA GLU A 237 -16.47 13.96 18.69
C GLU A 237 -17.21 12.60 18.59
N GLY A 238 -16.49 11.50 18.35
CA GLY A 238 -17.07 10.22 17.95
C GLY A 238 -17.49 10.21 16.47
N ILE A 239 -17.25 9.09 15.77
CA ILE A 239 -17.45 8.98 14.31
C ILE A 239 -18.89 9.31 13.86
N GLN A 240 -19.89 8.90 14.64
CA GLN A 240 -21.30 9.02 14.26
C GLN A 240 -21.76 10.47 14.19
N GLU A 241 -21.30 11.34 15.11
CA GLU A 241 -21.67 12.76 15.08
C GLU A 241 -21.09 13.46 13.85
N GLY A 242 -19.84 13.14 13.49
CA GLY A 242 -19.21 13.63 12.26
C GLY A 242 -19.91 13.16 10.97
N HIS A 243 -20.29 11.88 10.91
CA HIS A 243 -21.05 11.33 9.77
C HIS A 243 -22.43 11.98 9.62
N MET A 244 -23.11 12.25 10.73
CA MET A 244 -24.42 12.90 10.72
C MET A 244 -24.34 14.36 10.25
N ARG A 245 -23.30 15.11 10.62
CA ARG A 245 -23.08 16.47 10.10
C ARG A 245 -22.89 16.49 8.56
N LEU A 246 -22.18 15.51 8.00
CA LEU A 246 -22.01 15.40 6.55
C LEU A 246 -23.33 15.00 5.84
N HIS A 247 -24.06 14.03 6.39
CA HIS A 247 -25.38 13.64 5.85
C HIS A 247 -26.38 14.80 5.86
N ASN A 248 -26.37 15.62 6.92
CA ASN A 248 -27.25 16.78 7.01
C ASN A 248 -26.90 17.84 5.96
N ARG A 249 -25.61 18.11 5.71
CA ARG A 249 -25.19 18.99 4.60
C ARG A 249 -25.60 18.48 3.22
N ILE A 250 -25.54 17.17 2.99
CA ILE A 250 -25.99 16.57 1.72
C ILE A 250 -27.51 16.72 1.55
N LYS A 251 -28.28 16.60 2.65
CA LYS A 251 -29.73 16.83 2.61
C LYS A 251 -30.08 18.30 2.36
N GLU A 252 -29.35 19.24 2.94
CA GLU A 252 -29.54 20.68 2.73
C GLU A 252 -29.29 21.06 1.26
N ASN A 253 -28.18 20.60 0.68
CA ASN A 253 -27.85 20.89 -0.73
C ASN A 253 -28.75 20.20 -1.78
N ASN A 254 -29.59 19.24 -1.38
CA ASN A 254 -30.54 18.57 -2.28
C ASN A 254 -31.97 19.14 -2.16
N ASN A 255 -32.19 20.09 -1.25
CA ASN A 255 -33.47 20.77 -1.05
C ASN A 255 -33.47 22.22 -1.58
N ASP A 256 -32.37 22.65 -2.21
CA ASP A 256 -32.23 23.88 -3.01
C ASP A 256 -32.15 23.52 -4.51
#